data_AF-A0A372IMT2-F1
#
_entry.id   AF-A0A372IMT2-F1
#
_cell.length_a   1.000
_cell.length_b   1.000
_cell.length_c   1.000
_cell.angle_alpha   90.00
_cell.angle_beta   90.00
_cell.angle_gamma   90.00
#
_symmetry.space_group_name_H-M   'P 1'
#
loop_
_entity.id
_entity.type
_entity.pdbx_description
1 polymer ?
#
loop_
_entity_poly.entity_id
_entity_poly.type
_entity_poly.pdbx_seq_one_letter_code
_entity_poly.pdbx_strand_id
1 'polypeptide(L)'
;MELNANEFMSAVSESLERLSVAATLLERTVSWLEQRESAMSGDVQKIVAAVEGSPEMTRREQELAKKLEAAEQQIAELKAQAAHAPARSGERKTLPATTTQLLAKQGITTLESIEAGTLDAALTGLSLEQRIAVKAQLIRAGSLA
;
A
#
# COMPACT_ATOMS: atom_id res chain seq x y z
N MET A 1 4.68 -8.50 -79.34
CA MET A 1 3.67 -8.84 -78.32
C MET A 1 4.12 -10.01 -77.44
N GLU A 2 4.91 -10.96 -77.96
CA GLU A 2 5.40 -12.12 -77.17
C GLU A 2 6.48 -11.80 -76.12
N LEU A 3 7.33 -10.78 -76.33
CA LEU A 3 8.33 -10.37 -75.34
C LEU A 3 7.70 -9.92 -74.01
N ASN A 4 6.54 -9.24 -74.08
CA ASN A 4 5.80 -8.81 -72.88
C ASN A 4 5.17 -9.99 -72.13
N ALA A 5 4.83 -11.08 -72.81
CA ALA A 5 4.27 -12.27 -72.18
C ALA A 5 5.32 -13.05 -71.38
N ASN A 6 6.56 -13.12 -71.90
CA ASN A 6 7.68 -13.74 -71.18
C ASN A 6 8.09 -12.93 -69.94
N GLU A 7 8.16 -11.61 -70.03
CA GLU A 7 8.45 -10.74 -68.86
C GLU A 7 7.36 -10.87 -67.79
N PHE A 8 6.09 -10.91 -68.19
CA PHE A 8 4.97 -11.12 -67.27
C PHE A 8 5.03 -12.50 -66.60
N MET A 9 5.28 -13.58 -67.35
CA MET A 9 5.42 -14.93 -66.79
C MET A 9 6.61 -15.03 -65.83
N SER A 10 7.72 -14.36 -66.13
CA SER A 10 8.88 -14.26 -65.25
C SER A 10 8.55 -13.55 -63.93
N ALA A 11 7.86 -12.41 -64.00
CA ALA A 11 7.43 -11.66 -62.81
C ALA A 11 6.43 -12.46 -61.95
N VAL A 12 5.52 -13.20 -62.59
CA VAL A 12 4.59 -14.09 -61.89
C VAL A 12 5.33 -15.22 -61.18
N SER A 13 6.30 -15.87 -61.84
CA SER A 13 7.13 -16.92 -61.23
C SER A 13 7.89 -16.40 -60.00
N GLU A 14 8.52 -15.25 -60.12
CA GLU A 14 9.25 -14.62 -59.01
C GLU A 14 8.31 -14.27 -57.85
N SER A 15 7.10 -13.78 -58.14
CA SER A 15 6.10 -13.50 -57.10
C SER A 15 5.63 -14.77 -56.39
N LEU A 16 5.49 -15.88 -57.13
CA LEU A 16 5.09 -17.18 -56.59
C LEU A 16 6.19 -17.79 -55.70
N GLU A 17 7.46 -17.64 -56.10
CA GLU A 17 8.62 -18.04 -55.30
C GLU A 17 8.73 -17.22 -54.01
N ARG A 18 8.55 -15.90 -54.09
CA ARG A 18 8.53 -15.04 -52.88
C ARG A 18 7.36 -15.41 -51.95
N LEU A 19 6.19 -15.72 -52.53
CA LEU A 19 5.03 -16.15 -51.76
C LEU A 19 5.24 -17.51 -51.11
N SER A 20 5.87 -18.48 -51.78
CA SER A 20 6.16 -19.79 -51.22
C SER A 20 7.18 -19.70 -50.08
N VAL A 21 8.22 -18.86 -50.22
CA VAL A 21 9.17 -18.57 -49.14
C VAL A 21 8.46 -17.89 -47.96
N ALA A 22 7.59 -16.92 -48.21
CA ALA A 22 6.82 -16.28 -47.14
C ALA A 22 5.89 -17.27 -46.42
N ALA A 23 5.22 -18.16 -47.16
CA ALA A 23 4.34 -19.18 -46.59
C ALA A 23 5.10 -20.17 -45.70
N THR A 24 6.26 -20.66 -46.14
CA THR A 24 7.09 -21.58 -45.34
C THR A 24 7.66 -20.91 -44.09
N LEU A 25 8.00 -19.62 -44.16
CA LEU A 25 8.40 -18.86 -42.98
C LEU A 25 7.23 -18.69 -42.00
N LEU A 26 6.03 -18.38 -42.49
CA LEU A 26 4.84 -18.27 -41.65
C LEU A 26 4.51 -19.61 -40.97
N GLU A 27 4.53 -20.71 -41.72
CA GLU A 27 4.32 -22.06 -41.17
C GLU A 27 5.31 -22.38 -40.04
N ARG A 28 6.59 -22.05 -40.24
CA ARG A 28 7.62 -22.22 -39.21
C ARG A 28 7.36 -21.34 -37.98
N THR A 29 6.92 -20.09 -38.17
CA THR A 29 6.60 -19.20 -37.03
C THR A 29 5.38 -19.68 -36.26
N VAL A 30 4.35 -20.20 -36.94
CA VAL A 30 3.17 -20.77 -36.29
C VAL A 30 3.56 -22.00 -35.48
N SER A 31 4.31 -22.94 -36.05
CA SER A 31 4.79 -24.12 -35.32
C SER A 31 5.62 -23.75 -34.09
N TRP A 32 6.45 -22.70 -34.18
CA TRP A 32 7.21 -22.20 -33.03
C TRP A 32 6.30 -21.60 -31.94
N LEU A 33 5.26 -20.84 -32.33
CA LEU A 33 4.29 -20.29 -31.39
C LEU A 33 3.47 -21.38 -30.70
N GLU A 34 3.03 -22.40 -31.42
CA GLU A 34 2.29 -23.55 -30.86
C GLU A 34 3.13 -24.34 -29.85
N GLN A 35 4.41 -24.58 -30.16
CA GLN A 35 5.35 -25.20 -29.24
C GLN A 35 5.55 -24.35 -27.98
N ARG A 36 5.66 -23.03 -28.14
CA ARG A 36 5.82 -22.09 -27.01
C ARG A 36 4.58 -22.03 -26.15
N GLU A 37 3.39 -22.00 -26.76
CA GLU A 37 2.11 -22.02 -26.04
C GLU A 37 1.97 -23.31 -25.23
N SER A 38 2.26 -24.46 -25.83
CA SER A 38 2.21 -25.76 -25.17
C SER A 38 3.14 -25.83 -23.95
N ALA A 39 4.38 -25.33 -24.10
CA ALA A 39 5.33 -25.26 -23.00
C ALA A 39 4.85 -24.30 -21.88
N MET A 40 4.39 -23.11 -22.25
CA MET A 40 3.93 -22.09 -21.29
C MET A 40 2.68 -22.56 -20.54
N SER A 41 1.73 -23.21 -21.21
CA SER A 41 0.54 -23.79 -20.57
C SER A 41 0.92 -24.82 -19.52
N GLY A 42 1.90 -25.69 -19.81
CA GLY A 42 2.39 -26.68 -18.85
C GLY A 42 3.09 -26.04 -17.64
N ASP A 43 3.88 -24.99 -17.86
CA ASP A 43 4.57 -24.30 -16.76
C ASP A 43 3.61 -23.48 -15.89
N VAL A 44 2.59 -22.85 -16.49
CA VAL A 44 1.51 -22.20 -15.75
C VAL A 44 0.78 -23.21 -14.87
N GLN A 45 0.44 -24.39 -15.38
CA GLN A 45 -0.19 -25.45 -14.59
C GLN A 45 0.71 -25.90 -13.42
N LYS A 46 2.02 -26.03 -13.62
CA LYS A 46 2.95 -26.37 -12.53
C LYS A 46 3.04 -25.27 -11.48
N ILE A 47 3.04 -24.00 -11.89
CA ILE A 47 3.06 -22.87 -10.97
C ILE A 47 1.77 -22.84 -10.15
N VAL A 48 0.61 -22.99 -10.80
CA VAL A 48 -0.69 -23.07 -10.12
C VAL A 48 -0.70 -24.23 -9.12
N ALA A 49 -0.26 -25.42 -9.54
CA ALA A 49 -0.18 -26.59 -8.66
C ALA A 49 0.81 -26.40 -7.49
N ALA A 50 1.93 -25.70 -7.70
CA ALA A 50 2.88 -25.40 -6.63
C ALA A 50 2.33 -24.35 -5.64
N VAL A 51 1.55 -23.38 -6.13
CA VAL A 51 0.92 -22.33 -5.31
C VAL A 51 -0.23 -22.91 -4.49
N GLU A 52 -1.14 -23.66 -5.12
CA GLU A 52 -2.30 -24.27 -4.46
C GLU A 52 -1.92 -25.49 -3.60
N GLY A 53 -0.93 -26.26 -4.05
CA GLY A 53 -0.49 -27.49 -3.40
C GLY A 53 0.57 -27.30 -2.33
N SER A 54 1.08 -26.08 -2.09
CA SER A 54 2.08 -25.84 -1.05
C SER A 54 1.42 -25.78 0.33
N PRO A 55 1.56 -26.83 1.17
CA PRO A 55 0.92 -26.89 2.48
C PRO A 55 1.47 -25.81 3.44
N GLU A 56 2.69 -25.34 3.20
CA GLU A 56 3.31 -24.26 3.97
C GLU A 56 2.62 -22.92 3.70
N MET A 57 2.20 -22.66 2.46
CA MET A 57 1.51 -21.44 2.09
C MET A 57 0.11 -21.40 2.71
N THR A 58 -0.65 -22.49 2.59
CA THR A 58 -1.96 -22.63 3.24
C THR A 58 -1.87 -22.49 4.77
N ARG A 59 -0.84 -23.08 5.40
CA ARG A 59 -0.60 -22.96 6.84
C ARG A 59 -0.31 -21.51 7.23
N ARG A 60 0.53 -20.81 6.46
CA ARG A 60 0.86 -19.40 6.70
C ARG A 60 -0.37 -18.50 6.55
N GLU A 61 -1.22 -18.76 5.55
CA GLU A 61 -2.48 -18.04 5.37
C GLU A 61 -3.42 -18.25 6.57
N GLN A 62 -3.56 -19.48 7.06
CA GLN A 62 -4.35 -19.77 8.26
C GLN A 62 -3.80 -19.09 9.52
N GLU A 63 -2.47 -19.07 9.69
CA GLU A 63 -1.84 -18.37 10.81
C GLU A 63 -2.05 -16.85 10.72
N LEU A 64 -1.98 -16.28 9.51
CA LEU A 64 -2.27 -14.86 9.29
C LEU A 64 -3.74 -14.54 9.55
N ALA A 65 -4.68 -15.38 9.11
CA ALA A 65 -6.10 -15.21 9.37
C ALA A 65 -6.41 -15.20 10.88
N LYS A 66 -5.81 -16.13 11.64
CA LYS A 66 -5.95 -16.15 13.11
C LYS A 66 -5.36 -14.92 13.78
N LYS A 67 -4.21 -14.44 13.30
CA LYS A 67 -3.60 -13.20 13.82
C LYS A 67 -4.45 -11.98 13.51
N LEU A 68 -5.08 -11.95 12.33
CA LEU A 68 -5.96 -10.87 11.91
C LEU A 68 -7.22 -10.85 12.79
N GLU A 69 -7.85 -12.00 13.01
CA GLU A 69 -9.00 -12.12 13.92
C GLU A 69 -8.65 -11.66 15.35
N ALA A 70 -7.52 -12.11 15.89
CA ALA A 70 -7.05 -11.68 17.20
C ALA A 70 -6.80 -10.16 17.28
N ALA A 71 -6.20 -9.57 16.24
CA ALA A 71 -5.96 -8.13 16.18
C ALA A 71 -7.28 -7.34 16.06
N GLU A 72 -8.24 -7.83 15.27
CA GLU A 72 -9.56 -7.23 15.14
C GLU A 72 -10.34 -7.26 16.46
N GLN A 73 -10.26 -8.37 17.20
CA GLN A 73 -10.85 -8.47 18.55
C GLN A 73 -10.21 -7.46 19.51
N GLN A 74 -8.87 -7.33 19.51
CA GLN A 74 -8.18 -6.34 20.34
C GLN A 74 -8.56 -4.91 19.96
N ILE A 75 -8.68 -4.61 18.68
CA ILE A 75 -9.12 -3.28 18.22
C ILE A 75 -10.57 -3.02 18.64
N ALA A 76 -11.45 -4.01 18.52
CA ALA A 76 -12.84 -3.89 18.96
C ALA A 76 -12.92 -3.66 20.48
N GLU A 77 -12.12 -4.38 21.27
CA GLU A 77 -12.03 -4.20 22.72
C GLU A 77 -11.47 -2.82 23.08
N LEU A 78 -10.38 -2.39 22.47
CA LEU A 78 -9.80 -1.06 22.70
C LEU A 78 -10.76 0.06 22.29
N LYS A 79 -11.51 -0.11 21.20
CA LYS A 79 -12.57 0.81 20.79
C LYS A 79 -13.73 0.83 21.80
N ALA A 80 -14.12 -0.32 22.34
CA ALA A 80 -15.15 -0.40 23.38
C ALA A 80 -14.68 0.25 24.69
N GLN A 81 -13.43 0.01 25.09
CA GLN A 81 -12.80 0.67 26.24
C GLN A 81 -12.68 2.20 26.01
N ALA A 82 -12.37 2.64 24.79
CA ALA A 82 -12.35 4.06 24.44
C ALA A 82 -13.76 4.69 24.41
N ALA A 83 -14.79 3.91 24.08
CA ALA A 83 -16.19 4.34 24.13
C ALA A 83 -16.77 4.34 25.55
N HIS A 84 -16.25 3.51 26.46
CA HIS A 84 -16.61 3.47 27.88
C HIS A 84 -15.71 4.33 28.77
N ALA A 85 -14.56 4.80 28.27
CA ALA A 85 -13.90 5.96 28.83
C ALA A 85 -14.92 7.10 28.78
N PRO A 86 -15.18 7.80 29.91
CA PRO A 86 -16.16 8.87 29.95
C PRO A 86 -15.85 9.82 28.81
N ALA A 87 -16.84 9.99 27.93
CA ALA A 87 -16.71 10.78 26.73
C ALA A 87 -16.12 12.13 27.13
N ARG A 88 -14.84 12.38 26.77
CA ARG A 88 -14.24 13.72 26.84
C ARG A 88 -14.84 14.64 25.76
N SER A 89 -16.02 14.30 25.25
CA SER A 89 -16.84 15.13 24.41
C SER A 89 -17.46 16.23 25.27
N GLY A 90 -16.83 17.40 25.25
CA GLY A 90 -17.60 18.65 25.34
C GLY A 90 -17.55 19.45 26.65
N GLU A 91 -16.74 19.11 27.65
CA GLU A 91 -16.78 19.84 28.93
C GLU A 91 -15.43 20.46 29.29
N ARG A 92 -15.22 21.67 28.76
CA ARG A 92 -14.28 22.71 29.23
C ARG A 92 -12.81 22.27 29.31
N LYS A 93 -11.97 22.85 28.44
CA LYS A 93 -10.50 22.78 28.51
C LYS A 93 -9.99 23.39 29.82
N THR A 94 -10.12 22.68 30.94
CA THR A 94 -9.67 23.15 32.25
C THR A 94 -8.25 22.65 32.49
N LEU A 95 -7.29 23.52 32.20
CA LEU A 95 -5.96 23.37 32.74
C LEU A 95 -5.93 23.90 34.19
N PRO A 96 -5.14 23.31 35.09
CA PRO A 96 -4.86 23.91 36.39
C PRO A 96 -4.41 25.37 36.23
N ALA A 97 -4.93 26.28 37.07
CA ALA A 97 -4.66 27.71 36.97
C ALA A 97 -3.16 28.05 36.97
N THR A 98 -2.35 27.26 37.69
CA THR A 98 -0.89 27.35 37.71
C THR A 98 -0.27 27.08 36.34
N THR A 99 -0.76 26.08 35.61
CA THR A 99 -0.31 25.78 34.24
C THR A 99 -0.80 26.78 33.21
N THR A 100 -2.04 27.28 33.33
CA THR A 100 -2.53 28.36 32.47
C THR A 100 -1.69 29.63 32.65
N GLN A 101 -1.31 29.97 33.89
CA GLN A 101 -0.44 31.10 34.18
C GLN A 101 0.99 30.89 33.66
N LEU A 102 1.54 29.68 33.74
CA LEU A 102 2.86 29.36 33.18
C LEU A 102 2.85 29.47 31.65
N LEU A 103 1.85 28.90 30.98
CA LEU A 103 1.70 28.98 29.53
C LEU A 103 1.49 30.43 29.07
N ALA A 104 0.69 31.22 29.79
CA ALA A 104 0.52 32.63 29.53
C ALA A 104 1.82 33.44 29.69
N LYS A 105 2.63 33.14 30.73
CA LYS A 105 3.96 33.74 30.91
C LYS A 105 4.94 33.41 29.78
N GLN A 106 4.77 32.25 29.16
CA GLN A 106 5.58 31.83 28.01
C GLN A 106 4.98 32.23 26.65
N GLY A 107 3.94 33.07 26.65
CA GLY A 107 3.35 33.64 25.44
C GLY A 107 2.28 32.79 24.75
N ILE A 108 1.84 31.67 25.34
CA ILE A 108 0.77 30.82 24.80
C ILE A 108 -0.56 31.28 25.40
N THR A 109 -1.27 32.17 24.69
CA THR A 109 -2.52 32.79 25.15
C THR A 109 -3.79 32.10 24.62
N THR A 110 -3.69 31.36 23.52
CA THR A 110 -4.82 30.62 22.92
C THR A 110 -4.61 29.11 23.04
N LEU A 111 -5.56 28.45 23.71
CA LEU A 111 -5.58 26.99 23.93
C LEU A 111 -6.31 26.23 22.80
N GLU A 112 -6.61 26.92 21.70
CA GLU A 112 -7.41 26.38 20.60
C GLU A 112 -6.59 25.50 19.66
N SER A 113 -5.29 25.77 19.49
CA SER A 113 -4.36 24.92 18.76
C SER A 113 -2.92 25.26 19.14
N ILE A 114 -2.29 24.45 19.99
CA ILE A 114 -0.88 24.61 20.35
C ILE A 114 -0.03 23.75 19.42
N GLU A 115 0.84 24.39 18.63
CA GLU A 115 1.82 23.69 17.80
C GLU A 115 2.91 23.07 18.68
N ALA A 116 3.22 21.79 18.48
CA ALA A 116 4.15 21.04 19.34
C ALA A 116 5.55 21.69 19.43
N GLY A 117 6.01 22.34 18.36
CA GLY A 117 7.31 23.02 18.32
C GLY A 117 7.39 24.27 19.19
N THR A 118 6.31 25.05 19.29
CA THR A 118 6.27 26.25 20.14
C THR A 118 6.10 25.91 21.61
N LEU A 119 5.37 24.82 21.92
CA LEU A 119 5.23 24.29 23.27
C LEU A 119 6.56 23.77 23.82
N ASP A 120 7.28 22.95 23.04
CA ASP A 120 8.54 22.41 23.51
C ASP A 120 9.61 23.52 23.68
N ALA A 121 9.59 24.56 22.85
CA ALA A 121 10.41 25.77 23.02
C ALA A 121 10.08 26.52 24.32
N ALA A 122 8.79 26.74 24.61
CA ALA A 122 8.30 27.40 25.83
C ALA A 122 8.63 26.62 27.13
N LEU A 123 8.75 25.30 27.04
CA LEU A 123 9.03 24.42 28.18
C LEU A 123 10.51 24.01 28.31
N THR A 124 11.40 24.54 27.47
CA THR A 124 12.86 24.25 27.54
C THR A 124 13.49 24.67 28.87
N GLY A 125 13.00 25.76 29.48
CA GLY A 125 13.48 26.28 30.76
C GLY A 125 13.01 25.49 32.00
N LEU A 126 12.18 24.46 31.84
CA LEU A 126 11.72 23.59 32.93
C LEU A 126 12.53 22.29 32.99
N SER A 127 12.56 21.66 34.17
CA SER A 127 13.13 20.32 34.32
C SER A 127 12.36 19.31 33.47
N LEU A 128 13.02 18.21 33.08
CA LEU A 128 12.42 17.18 32.23
C LEU A 128 11.10 16.64 32.82
N GLU A 129 11.06 16.42 34.13
CA GLU A 129 9.88 15.94 34.85
C GLU A 129 8.72 16.94 34.81
N GLN A 130 9.03 18.24 34.96
CA GLN A 130 8.04 19.31 34.86
C GLN A 130 7.49 19.42 33.43
N ARG A 131 8.35 19.26 32.42
CA ARG A 131 7.94 19.25 31.01
C ARG A 131 7.00 18.10 30.69
N ILE A 132 7.31 16.90 31.19
CA ILE A 132 6.45 15.72 31.05
C ILE A 132 5.11 15.95 31.76
N ALA A 133 5.12 16.51 32.97
CA ALA A 133 3.91 16.80 33.73
C ALA A 133 2.98 17.79 33.01
N VAL A 134 3.52 18.88 32.47
CA VAL A 134 2.74 19.88 31.71
C VAL A 134 2.20 19.30 30.41
N LYS A 135 3.02 18.57 29.64
CA LYS A 135 2.59 17.94 28.39
C LYS A 135 1.49 16.88 28.63
N ALA A 136 1.60 16.08 29.68
CA ALA A 136 0.57 15.12 30.08
C ALA A 136 -0.75 15.81 30.48
N GLN A 137 -0.68 16.97 31.12
CA GLN A 137 -1.87 17.77 31.46
C GLN A 137 -2.52 18.40 30.22
N LEU A 138 -1.72 18.86 29.25
CA LEU A 138 -2.23 19.38 27.98
C LEU A 138 -2.91 18.32 27.13
N ILE A 139 -2.33 17.10 27.06
CA ILE A 139 -2.95 15.94 26.42
C ILE A 139 -4.26 15.57 27.13
N ARG A 140 -4.26 15.59 28.48
CA ARG A 140 -5.46 15.30 29.27
C ARG A 140 -6.58 16.33 29.05
N ALA A 141 -6.23 17.59 28.85
CA ALA A 141 -7.17 18.68 28.59
C ALA A 141 -7.62 18.77 27.12
N GLY A 142 -7.09 17.92 26.24
CA GLY A 142 -7.43 17.91 24.81
C GLY A 142 -6.96 19.16 24.05
N SER A 143 -5.91 19.83 24.54
CA SER A 143 -5.32 21.02 23.90
C SER A 143 -4.11 20.69 23.01
N LEU A 144 -3.63 19.44 23.04
CA LEU A 144 -2.59 18.90 22.18
C LEU A 144 -3.18 17.69 21.43
N ALA A 145 -3.14 17.73 20.10
CA ALA A 145 -3.54 16.63 19.20
C ALA A 145 -2.31 15.88 18.71
#